data_AF-A0A8J8GNV8-F1
#
_entry.id   AF-A0A8J8GNV8-F1
#
_cell.length_a   1.000
_cell.length_b   1.000
_cell.length_c   1.000
_cell.angle_alpha   90.00
_cell.angle_beta   90.00
_cell.angle_gamma   90.00
#
_symmetry.space_group_name_H-M   'P 1'
#
loop_
_entity.id
_entity.type
_entity.pdbx_description
1 polymer ?
#
loop_
_entity_poly.entity_id
_entity_poly.type
_entity_poly.pdbx_seq_one_letter_code
_entity_poly.pdbx_strand_id
1 'polypeptide(L)'
;MADIDTDTESDLELGKASIVYETATGDLERATVDNDRIAYFQDHWLFAYGNDEDGNSVVRRVPKERVRYVERSVEEIEETFESGIEKAKGKLEEIRD
;
A
#
# COMPACT_ATOMS: atom_id res chain seq x y z
N MET A 1 -15.81 24.61 31.70
CA MET A 1 -14.77 24.41 30.69
C MET A 1 -14.95 22.97 30.24
N ALA A 2 -15.49 22.75 29.04
CA ALA A 2 -15.61 21.41 28.50
C ALA A 2 -14.22 20.94 28.11
N ASP A 3 -13.82 19.78 28.60
CA ASP A 3 -12.60 19.09 28.20
C ASP A 3 -12.80 18.69 26.74
N ILE A 4 -12.11 19.38 25.84
CA ILE A 4 -12.07 19.01 24.43
C ILE A 4 -11.10 17.83 24.38
N ASP A 5 -11.65 16.62 24.33
CA ASP A 5 -10.93 15.40 23.96
C ASP A 5 -10.42 15.60 22.52
N THR A 6 -9.22 16.18 22.41
CA THR A 6 -8.48 16.28 21.14
C THR A 6 -7.91 14.90 20.87
N ASP A 7 -8.63 14.17 20.03
CA ASP A 7 -8.13 13.58 18.80
C ASP A 7 -6.72 12.97 18.87
N THR A 8 -6.67 11.66 18.89
CA THR A 8 -5.56 10.92 18.29
C THR A 8 -6.16 9.72 17.58
N GLU A 9 -6.61 9.97 16.35
CA GLU A 9 -6.94 9.00 15.31
C GLU A 9 -5.68 8.19 14.87
N SER A 10 -4.83 7.76 15.79
CA SER A 10 -3.54 7.12 15.49
C SER A 10 -3.46 5.68 15.98
N ASP A 11 -4.34 4.82 15.46
CA ASP A 11 -4.01 3.39 15.27
C ASP A 11 -5.06 2.67 14.41
N LEU A 12 -5.63 3.33 13.39
CA LEU A 12 -6.30 2.54 12.36
C LEU A 12 -5.18 1.75 11.68
N GLU A 13 -5.12 0.44 11.93
CA GLU A 13 -4.13 -0.47 11.36
C GLU A 13 -4.38 -0.61 9.85
N LEU A 14 -4.12 0.45 9.07
CA LEU A 14 -4.43 0.59 7.65
C LEU A 14 -3.85 -0.52 6.75
N GLY A 15 -3.16 -1.51 7.31
CA GLY A 15 -2.56 -2.65 6.66
C GLY A 15 -1.10 -2.40 6.32
N LYS A 16 -0.48 -3.42 5.72
CA LYS A 16 0.91 -3.35 5.24
C LYS A 16 0.93 -3.27 3.72
N ALA A 17 1.89 -2.52 3.20
CA ALA A 17 2.29 -2.53 1.81
C ALA A 17 3.63 -3.23 1.63
N SER A 18 3.79 -3.93 0.52
CA SER A 18 5.07 -4.44 0.05
C SER A 18 5.36 -3.87 -1.34
N ILE A 19 6.53 -3.25 -1.51
CA ILE A 19 7.01 -2.73 -2.79
C ILE A 19 8.26 -3.49 -3.21
N VAL A 20 8.31 -3.92 -4.47
CA VAL A 20 9.51 -4.51 -5.09
C VAL A 20 10.00 -3.57 -6.18
N TYR A 21 11.29 -3.21 -6.12
CA TYR A 21 11.89 -2.23 -7.00
C TYR A 21 13.35 -2.54 -7.33
N GLU A 22 13.83 -1.97 -8.42
CA GLU A 22 15.21 -2.02 -8.85
C GLU A 22 16.04 -0.93 -8.18
N THR A 23 17.17 -1.30 -7.58
CA THR A 23 18.14 -0.39 -6.96
C THR A 23 19.01 0.29 -8.02
N ALA A 24 19.87 1.22 -7.58
CA ALA A 24 20.83 1.87 -8.48
C ALA A 24 21.85 0.89 -9.09
N THR A 25 22.06 -0.28 -8.49
CA THR A 25 22.98 -1.31 -8.99
C THR A 25 22.31 -2.31 -9.94
N GLY A 26 20.99 -2.21 -10.15
CA GLY A 26 20.21 -3.13 -10.98
C GLY A 26 19.68 -4.35 -10.22
N ASP A 27 19.92 -4.43 -8.91
CA ASP A 27 19.39 -5.48 -8.06
C ASP A 27 17.92 -5.23 -7.70
N LEU A 28 17.16 -6.29 -7.46
CA LEU A 28 15.79 -6.17 -6.95
C LEU A 28 15.77 -6.20 -5.42
N GLU A 29 15.12 -5.22 -4.82
CA GLU A 29 14.91 -5.12 -3.38
C GLU A 29 13.41 -5.09 -3.05
N ARG A 30 13.05 -5.63 -1.87
CA ARG A 30 11.70 -5.59 -1.33
C ARG A 30 11.68 -4.76 -0.05
N ALA A 31 10.73 -3.84 0.07
CA ALA A 31 10.45 -3.13 1.31
C ALA A 31 9.00 -3.37 1.75
N THR A 32 8.80 -3.60 3.04
CA THR A 32 7.47 -3.74 3.66
C THR A 32 7.28 -2.61 4.66
N VAL A 33 6.19 -1.87 4.52
CA VAL A 33 5.88 -0.68 5.32
C VAL A 33 4.37 -0.63 5.62
N ASP A 34 3.96 0.21 6.57
CA ASP A 34 2.55 0.52 6.78
C ASP A 34 1.96 1.26 5.57
N ASN A 35 0.67 1.06 5.28
CA ASN A 35 0.02 1.68 4.12
C ASN A 35 0.08 3.22 4.13
N ASP A 36 0.04 3.86 5.30
CA ASP A 36 0.21 5.32 5.45
C ASP A 36 1.64 5.78 5.14
N ARG A 37 2.62 4.88 5.25
CA ARG A 37 4.05 5.16 5.05
C ARG A 37 4.52 4.89 3.62
N ILE A 38 3.59 4.71 2.68
CA ILE A 38 3.86 4.59 1.24
C ILE A 38 2.87 5.39 0.37
N ALA A 39 3.40 6.20 -0.54
CA ALA A 39 2.62 7.03 -1.44
C ALA A 39 3.15 6.98 -2.87
N TYR A 40 2.29 7.34 -3.82
CA TYR A 40 2.66 7.57 -5.21
C TYR A 40 2.47 9.05 -5.54
N PHE A 41 3.51 9.72 -6.03
CA PHE A 41 3.50 11.14 -6.34
C PHE A 41 4.53 11.50 -7.42
N GLN A 42 4.15 12.37 -8.37
CA GLN A 42 5.01 12.81 -9.50
C GLN A 42 5.72 11.66 -10.22
N ASP A 43 5.00 10.60 -10.59
CA ASP A 43 5.57 9.40 -11.23
C ASP A 43 6.61 8.63 -10.40
N HIS A 44 6.62 8.83 -9.08
CA HIS A 44 7.49 8.13 -8.16
C HIS A 44 6.71 7.51 -7.01
N TRP A 45 7.24 6.39 -6.53
CA TRP A 45 6.88 5.80 -5.25
C TRP A 45 7.75 6.40 -4.16
N LEU A 46 7.11 6.74 -3.03
CA LEU A 46 7.76 7.23 -1.82
C LEU A 46 7.42 6.27 -0.70
N PHE A 47 8.41 5.78 0.04
CA PHE A 47 8.17 4.92 1.20
C PHE A 47 9.27 5.08 2.24
N ALA A 48 8.93 4.85 3.51
CA ALA A 48 9.92 4.81 4.58
C ALA A 48 10.85 3.61 4.39
N TYR A 49 12.16 3.85 4.41
CA TYR A 49 13.19 2.84 4.27
C TYR A 49 14.22 3.04 5.39
N GLY A 50 14.05 2.30 6.48
CA GLY A 50 14.96 2.36 7.63
C GLY A 50 14.86 3.65 8.46
N ASN A 51 15.81 3.78 9.39
CA ASN A 51 15.99 4.97 10.22
C ASN A 51 17.44 5.44 10.14
N ASP A 52 17.64 6.74 10.30
CA ASP A 52 18.95 7.38 10.38
C ASP A 52 19.58 7.21 11.77
N GLU A 53 20.81 7.70 11.98
CA GLU A 53 21.56 7.59 13.24
C GLU A 53 20.83 8.27 14.42
N ASP A 54 20.03 9.29 14.12
CA ASP A 54 19.17 9.99 15.08
C ASP A 54 17.79 9.32 15.29
N GLY A 55 17.53 8.17 14.64
CA GLY A 55 16.26 7.46 14.74
C GLY A 55 15.12 8.05 13.90
N ASN A 56 15.41 9.04 13.04
CA ASN A 56 14.46 9.60 12.10
C ASN A 56 14.22 8.64 10.93
N SER A 57 12.96 8.45 10.52
CA SER A 57 12.67 7.60 9.36
C SER A 57 13.15 8.24 8.06
N VAL A 58 13.90 7.46 7.26
CA VAL A 58 14.41 7.91 5.96
C VAL A 58 13.39 7.59 4.88
N VAL A 59 13.08 8.53 4.00
CA VAL A 59 12.16 8.32 2.87
C VAL A 59 12.94 8.03 1.60
N ARG A 60 12.60 6.94 0.92
CA ARG A 60 13.14 6.58 -0.38
C ARG A 60 12.15 6.95 -1.49
N ARG A 61 12.67 7.58 -2.55
CA ARG A 61 11.92 7.92 -3.77
C ARG A 61 12.39 7.05 -4.93
N VAL A 62 11.49 6.32 -5.57
CA VAL A 62 11.78 5.41 -6.68
C VAL A 62 10.89 5.73 -7.88
N PRO A 63 11.43 5.95 -9.10
CA PRO A 63 10.61 6.21 -10.28
C PRO A 63 9.76 4.99 -10.64
N LYS A 64 8.54 5.22 -11.15
CA LYS A 64 7.59 4.13 -11.48
C LYS A 64 8.17 3.06 -12.40
N GLU A 65 9.07 3.45 -13.30
CA GLU A 65 9.70 2.56 -14.29
C GLU A 65 10.63 1.52 -13.64
N ARG A 66 11.13 1.80 -12.43
CA ARG A 66 11.97 0.89 -11.65
C ARG A 66 11.18 0.07 -10.62
N VAL A 67 9.87 0.28 -10.53
CA VAL A 67 9.03 -0.49 -9.62
C VAL A 67 8.44 -1.68 -10.36
N ARG A 68 8.65 -2.88 -9.81
CA ARG A 68 8.12 -4.11 -10.41
C ARG A 68 6.65 -4.29 -10.05
N TYR A 69 6.32 -4.13 -8.78
CA TYR A 69 4.95 -4.18 -8.28
C TYR A 69 4.86 -3.56 -6.88
N VAL A 70 3.62 -3.22 -6.50
CA VAL A 70 3.23 -2.87 -5.13
C VAL A 70 2.03 -3.73 -4.73
N GLU A 71 2.14 -4.42 -3.61
CA GLU A 71 1.07 -5.20 -2.97
C GLU A 71 0.63 -4.46 -1.71
N ARG A 72 -0.67 -4.42 -1.42
CA ARG A 72 -1.22 -3.82 -0.19
C ARG A 72 -2.24 -4.77 0.41
N SER A 73 -2.12 -5.01 1.71
CA SER A 73 -3.18 -5.61 2.51
C SER A 73 -4.14 -4.51 2.94
N VAL A 74 -5.44 -4.73 2.81
CA VAL A 74 -6.48 -3.85 3.36
C VAL A 74 -7.37 -4.71 4.26
N GLU A 75 -7.81 -4.17 5.40
CA GLU A 75 -8.59 -4.93 6.40
C GLU A 75 -9.97 -5.35 5.89
N GLU A 76 -10.54 -4.67 4.89
CA GLU A 76 -11.75 -5.10 4.18
C GLU A 76 -11.50 -5.21 2.68
N ILE A 77 -11.18 -6.43 2.21
CA ILE A 77 -11.27 -6.80 0.79
C ILE A 77 -12.41 -7.77 0.52
N GLU A 78 -13.01 -8.36 1.58
CA GLU A 78 -14.00 -9.43 1.46
C GLU A 78 -15.21 -8.98 0.62
N GLU A 79 -15.77 -7.80 0.88
CA GLU A 79 -16.96 -7.33 0.16
C GLU A 79 -16.70 -7.00 -1.34
N THR A 80 -15.50 -6.51 -1.68
CA THR A 80 -15.18 -6.11 -3.07
C THR A 80 -14.83 -7.32 -3.94
N PHE A 81 -14.17 -8.35 -3.39
CA PHE A 81 -13.83 -9.55 -4.14
C PHE A 81 -15.02 -10.50 -4.32
N GLU A 82 -15.90 -10.65 -3.31
CA GLU A 82 -17.14 -11.42 -3.46
C GLU A 82 -18.03 -10.82 -4.55
N SER A 83 -18.22 -9.49 -4.55
CA SER A 83 -18.97 -8.80 -5.61
C SER A 83 -18.37 -8.99 -7.00
N GLY A 84 -17.04 -9.06 -7.12
CA GLY A 84 -16.35 -9.33 -8.39
C GLY A 84 -16.55 -10.77 -8.89
N ILE A 85 -16.48 -11.74 -7.99
CA ILE A 85 -16.67 -13.17 -8.30
C ILE A 85 -18.14 -13.48 -8.60
N GLU A 86 -19.09 -12.90 -7.86
CA GLU A 86 -20.52 -13.04 -8.12
C GLU A 86 -20.92 -12.44 -9.48
N LYS A 87 -20.41 -11.23 -9.82
CA LYS A 87 -20.61 -10.64 -11.15
C LYS A 87 -20.00 -11.47 -12.28
N ALA A 88 -18.86 -12.12 -12.03
CA ALA A 88 -18.24 -13.01 -13.02
C ALA A 88 -19.04 -14.31 -13.22
N LYS A 89 -19.58 -14.90 -12.15
CA LYS A 89 -20.46 -16.08 -12.22
C LYS A 89 -21.76 -15.78 -12.95
N GLY A 90 -22.45 -14.70 -12.59
CA GLY A 90 -23.71 -14.32 -13.24
C GLY A 90 -23.56 -14.09 -14.75
N LYS A 91 -22.45 -13.48 -15.19
CA LYS A 91 -22.18 -13.28 -16.62
C LYS A 91 -21.87 -14.59 -17.36
N LEU A 92 -21.30 -15.59 -16.70
CA LEU A 92 -21.00 -16.88 -17.31
C LEU A 92 -22.26 -17.74 -17.49
N GLU A 93 -23.24 -17.58 -16.60
CA GLU A 93 -24.54 -18.26 -16.67
C GLU A 93 -25.43 -17.67 -17.78
N GLU A 94 -25.40 -16.34 -17.98
CA GLU A 94 -26.17 -15.64 -19.03
C GLU A 94 -25.71 -16.00 -20.47
N ILE A 95 -24.48 -16.48 -20.65
CA ILE A 95 -23.94 -16.90 -21.96
C ILE A 95 -24.27 -18.37 -22.26
N ARG A 96 -24.74 -19.14 -21.25
CA ARG A 96 -24.98 -20.58 -21.36
C ARG A 96 -26.47 -20.92 -21.63
N ASP A 97 -27.35 -19.93 -21.62
CA ASP A 97 -28.77 -20.04 -22.01
C ASP A 97 -29.00 -19.62 -23.49
#